data_AF-A0A7Y7DFY1-F1
#
_entry.id   AF-A0A7Y7DFY1-F1
#
_cell.length_a   1.000
_cell.length_b   1.000
_cell.length_c   1.000
_cell.angle_alpha   90.00
_cell.angle_beta   90.00
_cell.angle_gamma   90.00
#
_symmetry.space_group_name_H-M   'P 1'
#
loop_
_entity.id
_entity.type
_entity.pdbx_description
1 polymer ?
#
loop_
_entity_poly.entity_id
_entity_poly.type
_entity_poly.pdbx_seq_one_letter_code
_entity_poly.pdbx_strand_id
1 'polypeptide(L)'
;MKLKLGLWVVFFFGFQIATWAQCAMCRASVENNVSNGDTTIGAGLNTGILYLFAMPYLIALVIGLLWYRAAKKRKSKVAIR
;
A
#
# COMPACT_ATOMS: atom_id res chain seq x y z
N MET A 1 27.99 11.18 -15.52
CA MET A 1 26.63 10.56 -15.44
C MET A 1 26.62 9.25 -14.65
N LYS A 2 27.60 8.36 -14.82
CA LYS A 2 27.70 7.08 -14.07
C LYS A 2 27.77 7.26 -12.55
N LEU A 3 28.45 8.32 -12.05
CA LEU A 3 28.56 8.60 -10.61
C LEU A 3 27.23 9.10 -9.99
N LYS A 4 26.48 9.95 -10.71
CA LYS A 4 25.15 10.38 -10.26
C LYS A 4 24.20 9.20 -10.21
N LEU A 5 24.22 8.32 -11.22
CA LEU A 5 23.43 7.10 -11.25
C LEU A 5 23.79 6.15 -10.11
N GLY A 6 25.08 5.97 -9.82
CA GLY A 6 25.52 5.22 -8.63
C GLY A 6 25.01 5.82 -7.32
N LEU A 7 25.01 7.14 -7.19
CA LEU A 7 24.48 7.84 -6.01
C LEU A 7 22.97 7.60 -5.82
N TRP A 8 22.20 7.62 -6.91
CA TRP A 8 20.76 7.32 -6.88
C TRP A 8 20.47 5.86 -6.50
N VAL A 9 21.28 4.92 -7.00
CA VAL A 9 21.18 3.50 -6.64
C VAL A 9 21.49 3.29 -5.16
N VAL A 10 22.58 3.88 -4.65
CA VAL A 10 22.94 3.79 -3.23
C VAL A 10 21.87 4.42 -2.33
N PHE A 11 21.28 5.55 -2.73
CA PHE A 11 20.18 6.17 -1.99
C PHE A 11 18.92 5.28 -1.95
N PHE A 12 18.55 4.66 -3.08
CA PHE A 12 17.35 3.83 -3.18
C PHE A 12 17.48 2.52 -2.36
N PHE A 13 18.66 1.90 -2.36
CA PHE A 13 18.91 0.67 -1.59
C PHE A 13 19.28 0.93 -0.12
N GLY A 14 19.91 2.08 0.20
CA GLY A 14 20.27 2.46 1.56
C GLY A 14 19.09 2.83 2.46
N PHE A 15 17.97 3.25 1.87
CA PHE A 15 16.74 3.58 2.62
C PHE A 15 16.04 2.35 3.22
N GLN A 16 16.40 1.13 2.78
CA GLN A 16 15.77 -0.11 3.27
C GLN A 16 16.29 -0.56 4.64
N ILE A 17 17.41 0.00 5.14
CA ILE A 17 18.16 -0.54 6.29
C ILE A 17 17.47 -0.26 7.64
N ALA A 18 16.39 0.52 7.67
CA ALA A 18 15.63 0.82 8.89
C ALA A 18 14.17 0.35 8.83
N THR A 19 13.84 -0.57 7.91
CA THR A 19 12.57 -1.28 8.00
C THR A 19 12.77 -2.53 8.86
N TRP A 20 12.76 -2.32 10.18
CA TRP A 20 12.37 -3.41 11.08
C TRP A 20 11.09 -3.97 10.49
N ALA A 21 11.09 -5.21 10.01
CA ALA A 21 9.87 -5.85 9.57
C ALA A 21 8.93 -5.83 10.79
N GLN A 22 8.02 -4.84 10.82
CA GLN A 22 7.10 -4.59 11.93
C GLN A 22 6.21 -5.81 12.18
N CYS A 23 6.24 -6.78 11.27
CA CYS A 23 5.65 -8.10 11.39
C CYS A 23 6.06 -8.86 12.65
N ALA A 24 7.34 -8.85 13.06
CA ALA A 24 7.78 -9.66 14.21
C ALA A 24 7.41 -9.03 15.56
N MET A 25 7.47 -7.70 15.66
CA MET A 25 7.19 -6.97 16.89
C MET A 25 5.68 -6.84 17.16
N CYS A 26 4.90 -6.56 16.11
CA CYS A 26 3.44 -6.54 16.21
C CYS A 26 2.90 -7.94 16.55
N ARG A 27 3.47 -9.01 15.95
CA ARG A 27 3.10 -10.39 16.27
C ARG A 27 3.46 -10.78 17.70
N ALA A 28 4.68 -10.47 18.17
CA ALA A 28 5.08 -10.76 19.54
C ALA A 28 4.20 -10.02 20.57
N SER A 29 3.81 -8.76 20.29
CA SER A 29 2.89 -8.03 21.16
C SER A 29 1.50 -8.67 21.17
N VAL A 30 0.97 -9.09 20.01
CA VAL A 30 -0.32 -9.79 19.92
C VAL A 30 -0.29 -11.12 20.66
N GLU A 31 0.75 -11.94 20.48
CA GLU A 31 0.90 -13.24 21.16
C GLU A 31 1.01 -13.06 22.68
N ASN A 32 1.68 -12.01 23.16
CA ASN A 32 1.72 -11.67 24.59
C ASN A 32 0.35 -11.19 25.13
N ASN A 33 -0.39 -10.36 24.38
CA ASN A 33 -1.73 -9.91 24.79
C ASN A 33 -2.74 -11.07 24.82
N VAL A 34 -2.71 -11.97 23.83
CA VAL A 34 -3.52 -13.20 23.81
C VAL A 34 -3.18 -14.12 24.97
N SER A 35 -1.89 -14.30 25.27
CA SER A 35 -1.43 -15.13 26.40
C SER A 35 -1.85 -14.57 27.77
N ASN A 36 -2.03 -13.24 27.86
CA ASN A 36 -2.54 -12.54 29.04
C ASN A 36 -4.08 -12.46 29.09
N GLY A 37 -4.79 -13.12 28.15
CA GLY A 37 -6.26 -13.22 28.13
C GLY A 37 -6.99 -12.20 27.26
N ASP A 38 -6.27 -11.29 26.60
CA ASP A 38 -6.85 -10.20 25.80
C ASP A 38 -6.78 -10.49 24.30
N THR A 39 -7.82 -11.16 23.79
CA THR A 39 -7.88 -11.69 22.40
C THR A 39 -8.31 -10.65 21.34
N THR A 40 -8.80 -9.50 21.78
CA THR A 40 -9.35 -8.43 20.94
C THR A 40 -8.29 -7.79 20.02
N ILE A 41 -7.06 -7.68 20.51
CA ILE A 41 -5.91 -7.10 19.80
C ILE A 41 -5.51 -7.94 18.57
N GLY A 42 -5.60 -9.27 18.66
CA GLY A 42 -5.26 -10.19 17.57
C GLY A 42 -6.26 -10.15 16.41
N ALA A 43 -7.56 -10.05 16.71
CA ALA A 43 -8.61 -9.94 15.70
C ALA A 43 -8.56 -8.61 14.93
N GLY A 44 -8.18 -7.52 15.60
CA GLY A 44 -7.98 -6.20 14.98
C GLY A 44 -6.86 -6.17 13.93
N LEU A 45 -5.81 -6.98 14.12
CA LEU A 45 -4.64 -6.99 13.23
C LEU A 45 -4.93 -7.61 11.86
N ASN A 46 -5.65 -8.73 11.80
CA ASN A 46 -6.06 -9.36 10.53
C ASN A 46 -6.94 -8.42 9.70
N THR A 47 -7.86 -7.73 10.36
CA THR A 47 -8.71 -6.71 9.74
C THR A 47 -7.86 -5.56 9.17
N GLY A 48 -6.83 -5.12 9.89
CA GLY A 48 -5.89 -4.10 9.42
C GLY A 48 -5.08 -4.53 8.19
N ILE A 49 -4.61 -5.79 8.14
CA ILE A 49 -3.87 -6.35 7.00
C ILE A 49 -4.79 -6.40 5.76
N LEU A 50 -6.02 -6.88 5.90
CA LEU A 50 -6.99 -6.92 4.81
C LEU A 50 -7.32 -5.51 4.31
N TYR A 51 -7.44 -4.52 5.20
CA TYR A 51 -7.68 -3.13 4.83
C TYR A 51 -6.52 -2.54 4.02
N LEU A 52 -5.29 -2.71 4.50
CA LEU A 52 -4.08 -2.23 3.80
C LEU A 52 -3.87 -2.93 2.46
N PHE A 53 -4.18 -4.22 2.38
CA PHE A 53 -4.10 -4.99 1.14
C PHE A 53 -5.17 -4.58 0.11
N ALA A 54 -6.41 -4.33 0.55
CA ALA A 54 -7.51 -3.98 -0.34
C ALA A 54 -7.44 -2.54 -0.88
N MET A 55 -6.95 -1.60 -0.07
CA MET A 55 -6.87 -0.18 -0.42
C MET A 55 -6.22 0.16 -1.78
N PRO A 56 -5.03 -0.36 -2.14
CA PRO A 56 -4.42 -0.04 -3.42
C PRO A 56 -5.27 -0.47 -4.63
N TYR A 57 -5.98 -1.61 -4.54
CA TYR A 57 -6.87 -2.08 -5.60
C TYR A 57 -8.11 -1.20 -5.74
N LEU A 58 -8.69 -0.76 -4.62
CA LEU A 58 -9.84 0.16 -4.62
C LEU A 58 -9.47 1.52 -5.25
N ILE A 59 -8.31 2.06 -4.89
CA ILE A 59 -7.81 3.32 -5.46
C ILE A 59 -7.60 3.17 -6.97
N ALA A 60 -6.96 2.10 -7.42
CA ALA A 60 -6.74 1.83 -8.84
C ALA A 60 -8.07 1.71 -9.62
N LEU A 61 -9.06 1.04 -9.04
CA LEU A 61 -10.39 0.89 -9.63
C LEU A 61 -11.10 2.24 -9.79
N VAL A 62 -11.08 3.09 -8.76
CA VAL A 62 -11.69 4.43 -8.82
C VAL A 62 -11.02 5.29 -9.89
N ILE A 63 -9.69 5.33 -9.92
CA ILE A 63 -8.93 6.08 -10.92
C ILE A 63 -9.27 5.56 -12.34
N GLY A 64 -9.28 4.24 -12.54
CA GLY A 64 -9.61 3.62 -13.81
C GLY A 64 -11.02 3.99 -14.30
N LEU A 65 -12.01 3.96 -13.42
CA LEU A 65 -13.40 4.35 -13.74
C LEU A 65 -13.51 5.84 -14.10
N LEU A 66 -12.86 6.73 -13.35
CA LEU A 66 -12.85 8.16 -13.64
C LEU A 66 -12.18 8.45 -14.99
N TRP A 67 -11.05 7.79 -15.27
CA TRP A 67 -10.34 7.92 -16.53
C TRP A 67 -11.17 7.42 -17.71
N TYR A 68 -11.81 6.25 -17.58
CA TYR A 68 -12.68 5.70 -18.62
C TYR A 68 -13.86 6.62 -18.93
N ARG A 69 -14.53 7.16 -17.90
CA ARG A 69 -15.64 8.11 -18.07
C ARG A 69 -15.18 9.39 -18.76
N ALA A 70 -14.02 9.93 -18.38
CA ALA A 70 -13.44 11.11 -19.02
C ALA A 70 -13.07 10.85 -20.49
N ALA A 71 -12.48 9.70 -20.78
CA ALA A 71 -12.12 9.29 -22.13
C ALA A 71 -13.36 9.13 -23.03
N LYS A 72 -14.43 8.49 -22.53
CA LYS A 72 -15.70 8.34 -23.27
C LYS A 72 -16.36 9.68 -23.57
N LYS A 73 -16.38 10.61 -22.60
CA LYS A 73 -16.88 11.98 -22.82
C LYS A 73 -16.09 12.71 -23.91
N ARG A 74 -14.75 12.58 -23.93
CA ARG A 74 -13.91 13.17 -24.99
C ARG A 74 -14.21 12.58 -26.37
N LYS A 75 -14.33 11.25 -26.48
CA LYS A 75 -14.69 10.59 -27.76
C LYS A 75 -16.05 11.05 -28.29
N SER A 76 -17.06 11.12 -27.43
CA SER A 76 -18.40 11.62 -27.82
C SER A 76 -18.37 13.09 -28.27
N LYS A 77 -17.58 13.94 -27.61
CA LYS A 77 -17.45 15.36 -27.99
C LYS A 77 -16.73 15.57 -29.33
N VAL A 78 -15.76 14.70 -29.65
CA VAL A 78 -15.07 14.70 -30.95
C VAL A 78 -15.96 14.15 -32.06
N ALA A 79 -16.81 13.16 -31.78
CA ALA A 79 -17.71 12.58 -32.79
C ALA A 79 -18.90 13.48 -33.17
N ILE A 80 -19.26 14.46 -32.32
CA ILE A 80 -20.37 15.41 -32.55
C ILE A 80 -19.90 16.70 -33.25
N ARG A 81 -18.59 16.96 -33.29
CA ARG A 81 -18.00 18.09 -34.01
C ARG A 81 -17.51 17.65 -35.38
#